data_AF-A0A3B1DKP1-F1
#
_entry.id   AF-A0A3B1DKP1-F1
#
_cell.length_a   1.000
_cell.length_b   1.000
_cell.length_c   1.000
_cell.angle_alpha   90.00
_cell.angle_beta   90.00
_cell.angle_gamma   90.00
#
_symmetry.space_group_name_H-M   'P 1'
#
loop_
_entity.id
_entity.type
_entity.pdbx_description
1 polymer ?
#
loop_
_entity_poly.entity_id
_entity_poly.type
_entity_poly.pdbx_seq_one_letter_code
_entity_poly.pdbx_strand_id
1 'polypeptide(L)' 'MDKQSFKLSSLLILIVIATIFLIQNTQVVQINLLFWNLSMSTAIMVVMLLVIGILIGWFLKGYLVHKKRKETE' A
#
# COMPACT_ATOMS: atom_id res chain seq x y z
N MET A 1 34.82 12.95 11.90
CA MET A 1 33.89 12.37 10.91
C MET A 1 32.53 12.27 11.59
N ASP A 2 31.61 13.18 11.25
CA ASP A 2 30.41 13.48 12.05
C ASP A 2 29.48 12.27 12.24
N LYS A 3 29.10 12.03 13.50
CA LYS A 3 28.29 10.89 13.97
C LYS A 3 26.89 10.86 13.34
N GLN A 4 26.44 11.97 12.74
CA GLN A 4 25.15 12.09 12.05
C GLN A 4 25.17 11.53 10.63
N SER A 5 26.29 11.65 9.90
CA SER A 5 26.41 11.16 8.53
C SER A 5 26.37 9.64 8.44
N PHE A 6 26.87 8.95 9.47
CA PHE A 6 26.84 7.48 9.54
C PHE A 6 25.41 6.94 9.69
N LYS A 7 24.54 7.64 10.42
CA LYS A 7 23.12 7.27 10.57
C LYS A 7 22.37 7.40 9.25
N LEU A 8 22.62 8.49 8.51
CA LEU A 8 21.99 8.71 7.20
C LEU A 8 22.47 7.70 6.16
N SER A 9 23.78 7.43 6.10
CA SER A 9 24.34 6.42 5.19
C SER A 9 23.83 5.02 5.52
N SER A 10 23.74 4.66 6.80
CA SER A 10 23.16 3.38 7.23
C SER A 10 21.67 3.25 6.83
N LEU A 11 20.89 4.32 7.00
CA LEU A 11 19.48 4.35 6.60
C LEU A 11 19.33 4.19 5.07
N LEU A 12 20.15 4.90 4.29
CA LEU A 12 20.18 4.79 2.82
C LEU A 12 20.53 3.37 2.37
N ILE A 13 21.55 2.76 2.97
CA ILE A 13 21.95 1.38 2.68
C ILE A 13 20.80 0.42 2.98
N LEU A 14 20.10 0.61 4.12
CA LEU A 14 18.97 -0.23 4.50
C LEU A 14 17.79 -0.09 3.52
N ILE A 15 17.49 1.13 3.05
CA ILE A 15 16.46 1.39 2.04
C ILE A 15 16.81 0.73 0.71
N VAL A 16 18.08 0.81 0.27
CA VAL A 16 18.54 0.17 -0.96
C VAL A 16 18.41 -1.34 -0.87
N ILE A 17 18.86 -1.94 0.23
CA ILE A 17 18.73 -3.39 0.47
C ILE A 17 17.25 -3.81 0.50
N ALA A 18 16.39 -3.07 1.18
CA ALA A 18 14.95 -3.35 1.23
C ALA A 18 14.30 -3.25 -0.16
N THR A 19 14.71 -2.27 -0.97
CA THR A 19 14.22 -2.10 -2.34
C THR A 19 14.66 -3.26 -3.23
N ILE A 20 15.93 -3.66 -3.16
CA ILE A 20 16.45 -4.81 -3.89
C ILE A 20 15.76 -6.10 -3.43
N PHE A 21 15.58 -6.29 -2.12
CA PHE A 21 14.85 -7.43 -1.57
C PHE A 21 13.43 -7.49 -2.10
N LEU A 22 12.74 -6.34 -2.18
CA LEU A 22 11.39 -6.23 -2.73
C LEU A 22 11.36 -6.58 -4.22
N ILE A 23 12.30 -6.04 -5.02
CA ILE A 23 12.42 -6.30 -6.46
C ILE A 23 12.81 -7.75 -6.74
N GLN A 24 13.68 -8.35 -5.94
CA GLN A 24 14.12 -9.73 -6.14
C GLN A 24 13.11 -10.75 -5.60
N ASN A 25 12.41 -10.44 -4.50
CA ASN A 25 11.32 -11.25 -3.98
C ASN A 25 9.95 -10.84 -4.54
N THR A 26 9.91 -10.14 -5.69
CA THR A 26 8.66 -10.00 -6.43
C THR A 26 8.29 -11.35 -7.03
N GLN A 27 7.64 -12.18 -6.23
CA GLN A 27 6.91 -13.32 -6.76
C GLN A 27 5.76 -12.74 -7.60
N VAL A 28 5.89 -12.88 -8.92
CA VAL A 28 4.83 -12.49 -9.86
C VAL A 28 3.71 -13.51 -9.70
N VAL A 29 2.59 -13.07 -9.15
CA VAL A 29 1.41 -13.91 -9.00
C VAL A 29 0.44 -13.57 -10.14
N GLN A 30 -0.08 -14.62 -10.76
CA GLN A 30 -1.15 -14.51 -11.75
C GLN A 30 -2.48 -14.47 -11.01
N ILE A 31 -3.22 -13.38 -11.22
CA ILE A 31 -4.54 -13.17 -10.64
C ILE A 31 -5.56 -13.31 -11.76
N ASN A 32 -6.48 -14.25 -11.59
CA ASN A 32 -7.58 -14.46 -12.52
C ASN A 32 -8.86 -13.92 -11.88
N LEU A 33 -9.27 -12.71 -12.28
CA LEU A 33 -10.47 -12.01 -11.83
C LEU A 33 -11.59 -12.17 -12.86
N LEU A 34 -12.51 -13.12 -12.67
CA LEU A 34 -13.68 -13.44 -13.55
C LEU A 34 -13.36 -13.53 -15.07
N PHE A 35 -13.02 -12.41 -15.72
CA PHE A 35 -12.65 -12.30 -17.14
C PHE A 35 -11.26 -11.64 -17.39
N TRP A 36 -10.57 -11.20 -16.34
CA TRP A 36 -9.26 -10.54 -16.42
C TRP A 36 -8.15 -11.40 -15.82
N ASN A 37 -7.05 -11.52 -16.56
CA ASN A 37 -5.83 -12.14 -16.09
C ASN A 37 -4.78 -11.04 -15.93
N LEU A 38 -4.38 -10.78 -14.69
CA LEU A 38 -3.40 -9.75 -14.33
C LEU A 38 -2.18 -10.45 -13.73
N SER A 39 -1.00 -10.18 -14.29
CA SER A 39 0.27 -10.68 -13.75
C SER A 39 1.04 -9.52 -13.16
N MET A 40 1.16 -9.50 -11.83
CA MET A 40 1.86 -8.44 -11.12
C MET A 40 2.56 -8.97 -9.86
N SER A 41 3.48 -8.18 -9.31
CA SER A 41 4.09 -8.49 -8.01
C SER A 41 3.04 -8.52 -6.90
N THR A 42 3.05 -9.58 -6.08
CA THR A 42 2.16 -9.73 -4.91
C THR A 42 2.23 -8.53 -3.97
N ALA A 43 3.41 -7.94 -3.78
CA ALA A 43 3.57 -6.79 -2.89
C ALA A 43 2.76 -5.58 -3.39
N ILE A 44 2.81 -5.29 -4.70
CA ILE A 44 2.07 -4.18 -5.31
C ILE A 44 0.57 -4.46 -5.23
N MET A 45 0.15 -5.72 -5.44
CA MET A 45 -1.25 -6.13 -5.32
C MET A 45 -1.79 -5.88 -3.90
N VAL A 46 -1.06 -6.33 -2.88
CA VAL A 46 -1.48 -6.16 -1.47
C VAL A 46 -1.57 -4.69 -1.09
N VAL A 47 -0.60 -3.87 -1.52
CA VAL A 47 -0.63 -2.42 -1.26
C VAL A 47 -1.82 -1.77 -1.97
N MET A 48 -2.08 -2.09 -3.24
CA MET A 48 -3.25 -1.57 -3.95
C MET A 48 -4.57 -1.95 -3.28
N LEU A 49 -4.73 -3.21 -2.87
CA LEU A 49 -5.91 -3.69 -2.16
C LEU A 49 -6.14 -2.92 -0.85
N LEU A 50 -5.08 -2.66 -0.08
CA LEU A 50 -5.17 -1.86 1.15
C LEU A 50 -5.60 -0.42 0.86
N VAL A 51 -5.00 0.23 -0.15
CA VAL A 51 -5.37 1.60 -0.53
C VAL A 51 -6.83 1.65 -0.96
N ILE A 52 -7.28 0.72 -1.79
CA ILE A 52 -8.68 0.64 -2.22
C ILE A 52 -9.61 0.43 -1.03
N GLY A 53 -9.28 -0.48 -0.12
CA GLY A 53 -10.07 -0.72 1.10
C GLY A 53 -10.17 0.51 2.01
N ILE A 54 -9.07 1.23 2.21
CA ILE A 54 -9.04 2.49 2.98
C ILE A 54 -9.91 3.55 2.32
N LEU A 55 -9.79 3.74 1.00
CA LEU A 55 -10.60 4.70 0.25
C LEU A 55 -12.09 4.36 0.38
N ILE A 56 -12.48 3.11 0.16
CA ILE A 56 -13.87 2.65 0.31
C ILE A 56 -14.37 2.92 1.73
N GLY A 57 -13.58 2.57 2.74
CA GLY A 57 -13.93 2.81 4.15
C GLY A 57 -14.11 4.29 4.47
N TRP A 58 -13.27 5.17 3.93
CA TRP A 58 -13.39 6.61 4.11
C TRP A 58 -14.63 7.16 3.41
N PHE A 59 -14.86 6.79 2.14
CA PHE A 59 -16.06 7.18 1.39
C PHE A 59 -17.34 6.73 2.10
N LEU A 60 -17.37 5.49 2.60
CA LEU A 60 -18.52 4.93 3.31
C LEU A 60 -18.75 5.66 4.64
N LYS A 61 -17.68 5.96 5.40
CA LYS A 61 -17.78 6.77 6.61
C LYS A 61 -18.33 8.17 6.32
N GLY A 62 -17.88 8.81 5.23
CA GLY A 62 -18.38 10.11 4.79
C GLY A 62 -19.88 10.10 4.47
N TYR A 63 -20.34 9.05 3.77
CA TYR A 63 -21.75 8.84 3.43
C TYR A 63 -22.62 8.54 4.67
N LEU A 64 -22.16 7.65 5.56
CA LEU A 64 -22.89 7.29 6.77
C LEU A 64 -22.97 8.44 7.78
N VAL A 65 -21.92 9.25 7.89
CA VAL A 65 -21.92 10.46 8.75
C VAL A 65 -22.90 11.51 8.22
N HIS A 66 -23.02 11.69 6.90
CA HIS A 66 -24.02 12.57 6.31
C HIS A 66 -25.46 12.08 6.53
N LYS A 67 -25.69 10.75 6.50
CA LYS A 67 -27.02 10.18 6.72
C LYS A 67 -27.51 10.41 8.16
N LYS A 68 -26.65 10.26 9.17
CA LYS A 68 -27.00 10.47 10.59
C LYS A 68 -27.38 11.91 10.95
N ARG A 69 -27.04 12.91 10.13
CA ARG A 69 -27.40 14.32 10.38
C ARG A 69 -28.81 14.68 9.93
N LYS A 70 -29.44 13.86 9.09
CA LYS A 70 -30.81 14.11 8.58
C LYS A 70 -31.93 13.44 9.39
N GLU A 71 -31.59 12.57 10.34
CA GLU A 71 -32.58 11.84 11.17
C GLU A 71 -32.79 12.50 12.55
N THR A 72 -32.12 13.62 12.86
CA THR A 72 -32.20 14.33 14.15
C THR A 72 -32.71 15.78 14.04
N GLU A 73 -33.21 16.21 12.87
CA GLU A 73 -33.95 17.48 12.72
C GLU A 73 -35.45 17.21 12.51
#